data_AF-A0A7C5L928-F1
#
_entry.id   AF-A0A7C5L928-F1
#
_cell.length_a   1.000
_cell.length_b   1.000
_cell.length_c   1.000
_cell.angle_alpha   90.00
_cell.angle_beta   90.00
_cell.angle_gamma   90.00
#
_symmetry.space_group_name_H-M   'P 1'
#
loop_
_entity.id
_entity.type
_entity.pdbx_description
1 polymer ?
#
loop_
_entity_poly.entity_id
_entity_poly.type
_entity_poly.pdbx_seq_one_letter_code
_entity_poly.pdbx_strand_id
1 'polypeptide(L)'
;MEGEPGNFSVTLNLRPRFIDADKCTACGLCTTYCPRHLVDAYNEGLDLTRPIHIDYPQAVPATYFIDPNACLHLQHGTCKICVPVCRSHAIDFGQQPVKRTLAVGAVVMAPGFGRVPESTLAKYGYGAHPDVVTSIEF
;
A
#
# COMPACT_ATOMS: atom_id res chain seq x y z
N MET A 1 18.10 11.50 -8.81
CA MET A 1 19.42 10.98 -8.38
C MET A 1 20.44 11.72 -9.20
N GLU A 2 21.47 12.22 -8.54
CA GLU A 2 22.55 13.01 -9.16
C GLU A 2 23.89 12.48 -8.64
N GLY A 3 24.96 12.64 -9.40
CA GLY A 3 26.31 12.23 -9.01
C GLY A 3 26.94 11.21 -9.96
N GLU A 4 28.06 10.65 -9.52
CA GLU A 4 28.94 9.75 -10.28
C GLU A 4 29.24 8.46 -9.46
N PRO A 5 29.72 7.38 -10.10
CA PRO A 5 30.08 6.16 -9.37
C PRO A 5 30.98 6.43 -8.16
N GLY A 6 30.57 5.95 -6.98
CA GLY A 6 31.24 6.21 -5.71
C GLY A 6 30.71 7.42 -4.94
N ASN A 7 29.92 8.30 -5.55
CA ASN A 7 29.35 9.49 -4.91
C ASN A 7 27.98 9.88 -5.51
N PHE A 8 26.93 9.19 -5.10
CA PHE A 8 25.55 9.51 -5.49
C PHE A 8 24.80 10.23 -4.37
N SER A 9 24.01 11.22 -4.78
CA SER A 9 22.98 11.86 -3.95
C SER A 9 21.60 11.36 -4.38
N VAL A 10 20.94 10.62 -3.49
CA VAL A 10 19.64 9.99 -3.73
C VAL A 10 18.59 10.64 -2.84
N THR A 11 17.54 11.20 -3.45
CA THR A 11 16.37 11.70 -2.72
C THR A 11 15.28 10.64 -2.68
N LEU A 12 14.97 10.16 -1.48
CA LEU A 12 13.86 9.27 -1.20
C LEU A 12 12.62 10.11 -0.85
N ASN A 13 11.48 9.75 -1.42
CA ASN A 13 10.18 10.33 -1.04
C ASN A 13 9.42 9.31 -0.19
N LEU A 14 9.43 9.50 1.13
CA LEU A 14 8.70 8.65 2.06
C LEU A 14 7.24 9.09 2.08
N ARG A 15 6.36 8.23 1.56
CA ARG A 15 4.90 8.47 1.60
C ARG A 15 4.39 8.29 3.04
N PRO A 16 3.44 9.13 3.50
CA PRO A 16 2.83 8.97 4.81
C PRO A 16 2.04 7.66 4.85
N ARG A 17 2.17 6.92 5.95
CA ARG A 17 1.33 5.74 6.21
C ARG A 17 0.00 6.11 6.87
N PHE A 18 -0.05 7.33 7.42
CA PHE A 18 -1.11 7.82 8.33
C PHE A 18 -1.28 6.96 9.59
N ILE A 19 -0.26 6.16 9.88
CA ILE A 19 -0.16 5.26 11.03
C ILE A 19 1.29 5.37 11.53
N ASP A 20 1.43 5.57 12.83
CA ASP A 20 2.68 5.50 13.55
C ASP A 20 3.09 4.03 13.69
N ALA A 21 4.14 3.63 12.97
CA ALA A 21 4.60 2.25 12.89
C ALA A 21 5.12 1.73 14.25
N ASP A 22 5.64 2.61 15.10
CA ASP A 22 6.20 2.23 16.40
C ASP A 22 5.09 1.96 17.44
N LYS A 23 3.91 2.55 17.23
CA LYS A 23 2.72 2.32 18.08
C LYS A 23 1.77 1.26 17.54
N CYS A 24 1.84 0.93 16.26
CA CYS A 24 0.91 -0.02 15.65
C CYS A 24 1.20 -1.44 16.17
N THR A 25 0.16 -2.14 16.64
CA THR A 25 0.27 -3.53 17.10
C THR A 25 -0.26 -4.54 16.09
N ALA A 26 -0.59 -4.10 14.88
CA ALA A 26 -1.19 -4.91 13.82
C ALA A 26 -2.44 -5.74 14.21
N CYS A 27 -3.26 -5.26 15.17
CA CYS A 27 -4.41 -6.03 15.67
C CYS A 27 -5.62 -6.12 14.73
N GLY A 28 -5.69 -5.31 13.67
CA GLY A 28 -6.74 -5.38 12.63
C GLY A 28 -8.11 -4.77 12.97
N LEU A 29 -8.35 -4.32 14.21
CA LEU A 29 -9.63 -3.73 14.60
C LEU A 29 -10.02 -2.53 13.72
N CYS A 30 -9.07 -1.67 13.38
CA CYS A 30 -9.32 -0.51 12.53
C CYS A 30 -9.84 -0.88 11.13
N THR A 31 -9.40 -2.01 10.58
CA THR A 31 -9.87 -2.56 9.31
C THR A 31 -11.28 -3.12 9.45
N THR A 32 -11.55 -3.92 10.48
CA THR A 32 -12.89 -4.50 10.72
C THR A 32 -13.99 -3.43 10.81
N TYR A 33 -13.70 -2.30 11.47
CA TYR A 33 -14.67 -1.22 11.66
C TYR A 33 -14.69 -0.19 10.51
N CYS A 34 -13.80 -0.31 9.52
CA CYS A 34 -13.82 0.61 8.40
C CYS A 34 -15.02 0.32 7.49
N PRO A 35 -15.93 1.29 7.24
CA PRO A 35 -17.15 1.04 6.47
C PRO A 35 -16.92 1.05 4.96
N ARG A 36 -15.76 1.52 4.48
CA ARG A 36 -15.47 1.66 3.05
C ARG A 36 -14.80 0.40 2.54
N HIS A 37 -15.42 -0.27 1.57
CA HIS A 37 -14.78 -1.35 0.83
C HIS A 37 -13.79 -0.78 -0.19
N LEU A 38 -12.70 -1.53 -0.41
CA LEU A 38 -11.67 -1.26 -1.40
C LEU A 38 -11.36 -2.58 -2.11
N VAL A 39 -11.23 -2.57 -3.44
CA VAL A 39 -10.77 -3.74 -4.20
C VAL A 39 -9.32 -4.01 -3.82
N ASP A 40 -9.00 -5.24 -3.43
CA ASP A 40 -7.67 -5.60 -2.97
C ASP A 40 -6.70 -5.79 -4.15
N ALA A 41 -5.89 -4.77 -4.40
CA ALA A 41 -4.91 -4.79 -5.49
C ALA A 41 -3.77 -5.81 -5.26
N TYR A 42 -3.48 -6.17 -4.01
CA TYR A 42 -2.46 -7.18 -3.68
C TYR A 42 -2.94 -8.58 -4.07
N ASN A 43 -4.21 -8.88 -3.78
CA ASN A 43 -4.87 -10.13 -4.16
C ASN A 43 -5.48 -10.09 -5.57
N GLU A 44 -4.83 -9.40 -6.52
CA GLU A 44 -5.25 -9.30 -7.94
C GLU A 44 -6.70 -8.83 -8.17
N GLY A 45 -7.30 -8.13 -7.21
CA GLY A 45 -8.69 -7.67 -7.29
C GLY A 45 -9.74 -8.77 -7.04
N LEU A 46 -9.32 -9.94 -6.58
CA LEU A 46 -10.17 -11.09 -6.30
C LEU A 46 -10.85 -11.02 -4.92
N ASP A 47 -10.43 -10.08 -4.07
CA ASP A 47 -11.02 -9.87 -2.75
C ASP A 47 -11.29 -8.39 -2.47
N LEU A 48 -12.05 -8.13 -1.41
CA LEU A 48 -12.33 -6.80 -0.89
C LEU A 48 -11.58 -6.58 0.42
N THR A 49 -10.73 -5.56 0.42
CA THR A 49 -10.09 -5.02 1.61
C THR A 49 -10.78 -3.73 2.09
N ARG A 50 -10.09 -2.93 2.89
CA ARG A 50 -10.51 -1.62 3.40
C ARG A 50 -9.39 -0.61 3.20
N PRO A 51 -9.67 0.71 3.12
CA PRO A 51 -8.62 1.72 3.01
C PRO A 51 -7.54 1.62 4.08
N ILE A 52 -7.90 1.27 5.32
CA ILE A 52 -6.94 0.95 6.38
C ILE A 52 -6.72 -0.55 6.43
N HIS A 53 -5.56 -1.03 5.99
CA HIS A 53 -5.25 -2.47 5.88
C HIS A 53 -3.74 -2.75 5.97
N ILE A 54 -3.42 -4.03 5.94
CA ILE A 54 -2.09 -4.61 5.72
C ILE A 54 -2.22 -5.54 4.52
N ASP A 55 -1.26 -5.54 3.60
CA ASP A 55 -1.37 -6.27 2.32
C ASP A 55 -1.51 -7.78 2.52
N TYR A 56 -0.78 -8.33 3.50
CA TYR A 56 -0.85 -9.73 3.90
C TYR A 56 -0.44 -9.90 5.37
N PRO A 57 -0.86 -10.98 6.06
CA PRO A 57 -0.68 -11.12 7.51
C PRO A 57 0.78 -11.10 8.00
N GLN A 58 1.72 -11.53 7.16
CA GLN A 58 3.15 -11.61 7.47
C GLN A 58 3.95 -10.41 6.90
N ALA A 59 3.28 -9.31 6.52
CA ALA A 59 3.97 -8.16 5.96
C ALA A 59 5.00 -7.58 6.92
N VAL A 60 6.13 -7.12 6.36
CA VAL A 60 7.23 -6.50 7.10
C VAL A 60 7.44 -5.07 6.59
N PRO A 61 7.37 -4.05 7.46
CA PRO A 61 7.01 -4.12 8.89
C PRO A 61 5.56 -4.55 9.12
N ALA A 62 5.30 -5.23 10.25
CA ALA A 62 3.96 -5.64 10.68
C ALA A 62 3.16 -4.42 11.18
N THR A 63 2.82 -3.52 10.26
CA THR A 63 2.07 -2.29 10.51
C THR A 63 1.06 -2.08 9.39
N TYR A 64 -0.08 -1.53 9.77
CA TYR A 64 -1.11 -1.13 8.82
C TYR A 64 -0.68 0.18 8.14
N PHE A 65 -1.36 0.51 7.04
CA PHE A 65 -1.33 1.84 6.42
C PHE A 65 -2.76 2.24 6.00
N ILE A 66 -2.94 3.51 5.65
CA ILE A 66 -4.21 4.03 5.11
C ILE A 66 -3.99 4.46 3.67
N ASP A 67 -4.77 3.91 2.73
CA ASP A 67 -4.80 4.38 1.35
C ASP A 67 -5.51 5.75 1.26
N PRO A 68 -4.78 6.83 0.93
CA PRO A 68 -5.37 8.17 0.81
C PRO A 68 -6.38 8.29 -0.33
N ASN A 69 -6.32 7.42 -1.34
CA ASN A 69 -7.20 7.45 -2.51
C ASN A 69 -8.54 6.74 -2.27
N ALA A 70 -8.72 6.09 -1.12
CA ALA A 70 -9.95 5.40 -0.77
C ALA A 70 -10.51 5.81 0.60
N CYS A 71 -9.68 6.40 1.47
CA CYS A 71 -10.10 6.83 2.80
C CYS A 71 -11.03 8.06 2.74
N LEU A 72 -12.27 7.88 3.21
CA LEU A 72 -13.26 8.97 3.28
C LEU A 72 -12.80 10.18 4.11
N HIS A 73 -11.94 9.97 5.12
CA HIS A 73 -11.36 11.08 5.88
C HIS A 73 -10.39 11.90 5.04
N LEU A 74 -9.43 11.25 4.38
CA LEU A 74 -8.36 11.91 3.65
C LEU A 74 -8.89 12.57 2.36
N GLN A 75 -9.96 12.03 1.78
CA GLN A 75 -10.59 12.61 0.59
C GLN A 75 -11.63 13.69 0.89
N HIS A 76 -12.43 13.52 1.94
CA HIS A 76 -13.63 14.35 2.17
C HIS A 76 -13.77 14.89 3.60
N GLY A 77 -12.88 14.50 4.52
CA GLY A 77 -12.92 14.94 5.91
C GLY A 77 -14.01 14.30 6.78
N THR A 78 -14.79 13.34 6.27
CA THR A 78 -16.08 12.93 6.88
C THR A 78 -16.03 11.75 7.86
N CYS A 79 -15.04 10.86 7.77
CA CYS A 79 -15.02 9.61 8.56
C CYS A 79 -13.83 9.59 9.53
N LYS A 80 -14.02 9.12 10.78
CA LYS A 80 -12.91 8.85 11.73
C LYS A 80 -13.14 7.61 12.60
N ILE A 81 -13.97 6.67 12.15
CA ILE A 81 -14.38 5.50 12.96
C ILE A 81 -13.18 4.63 13.41
N CYS A 82 -12.13 4.55 12.59
CA CYS A 82 -10.92 3.81 12.91
C CYS A 82 -10.13 4.38 14.11
N VAL A 83 -10.28 5.67 14.41
CA VAL A 83 -9.55 6.36 15.49
C VAL A 83 -9.93 5.83 16.88
N PRO A 84 -11.20 5.87 17.33
CA PRO A 84 -11.57 5.42 18.67
C PRO A 84 -11.38 3.91 18.89
N VAL A 85 -11.37 3.09 17.83
CA VAL A 85 -11.14 1.64 17.96
C VAL A 85 -9.65 1.28 18.03
N CYS A 86 -8.75 2.20 17.65
CA CYS A 86 -7.31 1.99 17.71
C CYS A 86 -6.79 2.19 19.14
N ARG A 87 -6.75 1.10 19.91
CA ARG A 87 -6.32 1.13 21.33
C ARG A 87 -4.88 1.64 21.54
N SER A 88 -4.00 1.47 20.55
CA SER A 88 -2.62 1.96 20.62
C SER A 88 -2.46 3.40 20.15
N HIS A 89 -3.54 4.06 19.73
CA HIS A 89 -3.55 5.46 19.29
C HIS A 89 -2.52 5.74 18.17
N ALA A 90 -2.35 4.76 17.28
CA ALA A 90 -1.34 4.81 16.22
C ALA A 90 -1.80 5.62 14.98
N ILE A 91 -3.08 5.93 14.82
CA ILE A 91 -3.58 6.60 13.61
C ILE A 91 -3.29 8.09 13.68
N ASP A 92 -2.60 8.62 12.66
CA ASP A 92 -2.25 10.02 12.52
C ASP A 92 -2.48 10.49 11.07
N PHE A 93 -3.63 11.13 10.83
CA PHE A 93 -3.98 11.70 9.53
C PHE A 93 -3.17 12.95 9.17
N GLY A 94 -2.43 13.54 10.13
CA GLY A 94 -1.60 14.72 9.92
C GLY A 94 -0.27 14.43 9.25
N GLN A 95 0.14 13.15 9.16
CA GLN A 95 1.41 12.75 8.54
C GLN A 95 1.56 13.33 7.11
N GLN A 96 2.73 13.92 6.85
CA GLN A 96 3.08 14.49 5.55
C GLN A 96 4.20 13.68 4.88
N PRO A 97 4.30 13.71 3.54
CA PRO A 97 5.43 13.13 2.83
C PRO A 97 6.76 13.71 3.31
N VAL A 98 7.75 12.85 3.56
CA VAL A 98 9.08 13.26 4.00
C VAL A 98 10.09 12.99 2.91
N LYS A 99 10.78 14.03 2.43
CA LYS A 99 11.93 13.88 1.55
C LYS A 99 13.18 13.63 2.40
N ARG A 100 13.92 12.57 2.10
CA ARG A 100 15.23 12.27 2.72
C ARG A 100 16.29 12.17 1.65
N THR A 101 17.38 12.90 1.80
CA THR A 101 18.54 12.81 0.91
C THR A 101 19.60 11.94 1.56
N LEU A 102 20.06 10.93 0.84
CA LEU A 102 21.10 10.00 1.26
C LEU A 102 22.30 10.09 0.32
N ALA A 103 23.49 10.13 0.89
CA ALA A 103 24.74 9.95 0.16
C ALA A 103 25.08 8.46 0.11
N VAL A 104 25.23 7.89 -1.08
CA VAL A 104 25.52 6.46 -1.28
C VAL A 104 26.61 6.25 -2.33
N GLY A 105 27.44 5.23 -2.16
CA GLY A 105 28.52 4.92 -3.12
C GLY A 105 28.06 4.14 -4.35
N ALA A 106 26.97 3.38 -4.24
CA ALA A 106 26.43 2.55 -5.31
C ALA A 106 24.91 2.40 -5.19
N VAL A 107 24.26 2.06 -6.31
CA VAL A 107 22.82 1.78 -6.38
C VAL A 107 22.62 0.44 -7.09
N VAL A 108 21.86 -0.46 -6.46
CA VAL A 108 21.49 -1.76 -7.04
C VAL A 108 20.03 -1.70 -7.45
N MET A 109 19.74 -1.98 -8.72
CA MET A 109 18.38 -1.98 -9.25
C MET A 109 17.78 -3.39 -9.18
N ALA A 110 16.75 -3.57 -8.36
CA ALA A 110 16.02 -4.83 -8.21
C ALA A 110 14.48 -4.64 -8.13
N PRO A 111 13.82 -4.00 -9.12
CA PRO A 111 12.39 -3.71 -9.10
C PRO A 111 11.48 -4.92 -9.35
N GLY A 112 12.04 -6.08 -9.73
CA GLY A 112 11.28 -7.29 -10.06
C GLY A 112 10.71 -7.27 -11.48
N PHE A 113 9.56 -7.93 -11.66
CA PHE A 113 8.83 -8.03 -12.93
C PHE A 113 7.38 -7.54 -12.76
N GLY A 114 6.76 -7.16 -13.87
CA GLY A 114 5.36 -6.69 -13.90
C GLY A 114 4.38 -7.74 -14.42
N ARG A 115 3.10 -7.39 -14.40
CA ARG A 115 2.01 -8.19 -14.99
C ARG A 115 2.10 -8.21 -16.51
N VAL A 116 1.63 -9.30 -17.13
CA VAL A 116 1.44 -9.36 -18.58
C VAL A 116 0.29 -8.40 -18.94
N PRO A 117 0.43 -7.56 -19.99
CA PRO A 117 -0.64 -6.65 -20.38
C PRO A 117 -1.94 -7.38 -20.72
N GLU A 118 -3.08 -6.86 -20.26
CA GLU A 118 -4.40 -7.43 -20.54
C GLU A 118 -4.67 -7.58 -22.04
N SER A 119 -4.18 -6.64 -22.86
CA SER A 119 -4.31 -6.70 -24.32
C SER A 119 -3.64 -7.92 -24.96
N THR A 120 -2.58 -8.44 -24.32
CA THR A 120 -1.92 -9.68 -24.72
C THR A 120 -2.75 -10.89 -24.29
N LEU A 121 -3.24 -10.86 -23.05
CA LEU A 121 -4.03 -11.96 -22.46
C LEU A 121 -5.42 -12.10 -23.09
N ALA A 122 -6.01 -11.02 -23.59
CA ALA A 122 -7.31 -11.00 -24.24
C ALA A 122 -7.41 -11.97 -25.43
N LYS A 123 -6.29 -12.24 -26.13
CA LYS A 123 -6.21 -13.23 -27.22
C LYS A 123 -6.47 -14.67 -26.76
N TYR A 124 -6.33 -14.92 -25.46
CA TYR A 124 -6.54 -16.22 -24.81
C TYR A 124 -7.86 -16.27 -24.02
N GLY A 125 -8.74 -15.27 -24.17
CA GLY A 125 -10.05 -15.23 -23.51
C GLY A 125 -10.06 -14.61 -22.11
N TYR A 126 -8.93 -14.08 -21.64
CA TYR A 126 -8.86 -13.37 -20.35
C TYR A 126 -9.77 -12.13 -20.35
N GLY A 127 -10.56 -11.97 -19.29
CA GLY A 127 -11.58 -10.92 -19.16
C GLY A 127 -12.89 -11.19 -19.92
N ALA A 128 -12.92 -12.14 -20.86
CA ALA A 128 -14.15 -12.59 -21.54
C ALA A 128 -14.80 -13.79 -20.84
N HIS A 129 -14.00 -14.64 -20.22
CA HIS A 129 -14.43 -15.87 -19.54
C HIS A 129 -14.01 -15.83 -18.05
N PRO A 130 -14.95 -15.96 -17.09
CA PRO A 130 -14.65 -15.87 -15.66
C PRO A 130 -13.69 -16.95 -15.13
N ASP A 131 -13.58 -18.07 -15.83
CA ASP A 131 -12.73 -19.22 -15.52
C ASP A 131 -11.36 -19.18 -16.19
N VAL A 132 -11.09 -18.17 -17.03
CA VAL A 132 -9.77 -17.90 -17.59
C VAL A 132 -9.04 -16.90 -16.69
N VAL A 133 -8.15 -17.44 -15.84
CA VAL A 133 -7.35 -16.67 -14.88
C VAL A 133 -5.85 -16.79 -15.17
N THR A 134 -5.08 -15.83 -14.69
CA THR A 134 -3.61 -15.85 -14.72
C THR A 134 -3.04 -16.73 -13.61
N SER A 135 -1.76 -17.09 -13.72
CA SER A 135 -1.06 -17.85 -12.67
C SER A 135 -0.89 -17.10 -11.36
N ILE A 136 -1.12 -15.78 -11.33
CA ILE A 136 -1.02 -14.96 -10.11
C ILE A 136 -2.38 -14.91 -9.40
N GLU A 137 -3.47 -15.01 -10.15
CA GLU A 137 -4.84 -15.04 -9.64
C GLU A 137 -5.26 -16.41 -9.07
N PHE A 138 -4.55 -17.48 -9.42
CA PHE A 138 -4.81 -18.86 -8.98
C PHE A 138 -4.10 -19.20 -7.67
#